data_AF-A0A0U2ZT52-F1
#
_entry.id   AF-A0A0U2ZT52-F1
#
_cell.length_a   1.000
_cell.length_b   1.000
_cell.length_c   1.000
_cell.angle_alpha   90.00
_cell.angle_beta   90.00
_cell.angle_gamma   90.00
#
_symmetry.space_group_name_H-M   'P 1'
#
loop_
_entity.id
_entity.type
_entity.pdbx_description
1 polymer ?
#
loop_
_entity_poly.entity_id
_entity_poly.type
_entity_poly.pdbx_seq_one_letter_code
_entity_poly.pdbx_strand_id
1 'polypeptide(L)'
;MPEATRTVRATFRTMREACACVTQFTIARVVPVAVEVLDRSAIQAVESEFAFGLAADAGALLLVAVDGSQPEVERASLIVEQVLRDGGGFDLIRAVTREEEDRLWDVRRALSPAMKKYGTLKLNEDVVVPRSRVPELVERVEEIGRRYQTFVVNFGHAGDGNIHVNFMCEREDKEAVRRAREAVRATFKVAVELGGTISGEHGI
;
A
#
# COMPACT_ATOMS: atom_id res chain seq x y z
N MET A 1 8.06 -0.39 -24.93
CA MET A 1 7.26 -1.22 -24.02
C MET A 1 7.97 -2.53 -23.81
N PRO A 2 7.93 -3.11 -22.60
CA PRO A 2 8.51 -4.42 -22.32
C PRO A 2 7.77 -5.52 -23.11
N GLU A 3 8.42 -6.66 -23.31
CA GLU A 3 7.85 -7.82 -24.00
C GLU A 3 6.84 -8.56 -23.10
N ALA A 4 7.11 -8.62 -21.80
CA ALA A 4 6.27 -9.26 -20.79
C ALA A 4 6.30 -8.52 -19.44
N THR A 5 5.27 -8.75 -18.63
CA THR A 5 5.18 -8.36 -17.22
C THR A 5 4.74 -9.59 -16.41
N ARG A 6 5.10 -9.65 -15.13
CA ARG A 6 4.52 -10.59 -14.15
C ARG A 6 4.31 -9.87 -12.84
N THR A 7 3.20 -10.20 -12.16
CA THR A 7 2.87 -9.67 -10.83
C THR A 7 2.84 -10.79 -9.81
N VAL A 8 3.47 -10.56 -8.66
CA VAL A 8 3.39 -11.40 -7.47
C VAL A 8 2.70 -10.63 -6.35
N ARG A 9 1.70 -11.24 -5.73
CA ARG A 9 1.00 -10.73 -4.55
C ARG A 9 1.38 -11.57 -3.34
N ALA A 10 1.59 -10.94 -2.20
CA ALA A 10 1.68 -11.62 -0.92
C ALA A 10 1.02 -10.81 0.20
N THR A 11 0.45 -11.51 1.16
CA THR A 11 -0.18 -10.95 2.36
C THR A 11 0.77 -11.13 3.56
N PHE A 12 0.75 -10.17 4.48
CA PHE A 12 1.59 -10.15 5.68
C PHE A 12 0.75 -9.83 6.90
N ARG A 13 1.18 -10.29 8.09
CA ARG A 13 0.45 -10.01 9.34
C ARG A 13 0.69 -8.58 9.82
N THR A 14 1.80 -7.97 9.38
CA THR A 14 2.18 -6.61 9.73
C THR A 14 2.80 -5.85 8.54
N MET A 15 2.67 -4.52 8.57
CA MET A 15 3.34 -3.63 7.62
C MET A 15 4.88 -3.77 7.68
N ARG A 16 5.41 -4.05 8.86
CA ARG A 16 6.85 -4.23 9.10
C ARG A 16 7.42 -5.42 8.34
N GLU A 17 6.74 -6.55 8.37
CA GLU A 17 7.12 -7.75 7.60
C GLU A 17 7.08 -7.46 6.10
N ALA A 18 6.01 -6.83 5.60
CA ALA A 18 5.89 -6.44 4.20
C ALA A 18 7.05 -5.53 3.75
N CYS A 19 7.29 -4.42 4.44
CA CYS A 19 8.34 -3.47 4.05
C CYS A 19 9.75 -4.03 4.19
N ALA A 20 9.99 -5.02 5.06
CA ALA A 20 11.28 -5.69 5.15
C ALA A 20 11.65 -6.36 3.81
N CYS A 21 10.68 -6.97 3.13
CA CYS A 21 10.87 -7.60 1.80
C CYS A 21 11.31 -6.61 0.72
N VAL A 22 10.82 -5.37 0.77
CA VAL A 22 11.12 -4.35 -0.26
C VAL A 22 12.63 -4.10 -0.37
N THR A 23 13.34 -4.11 0.75
CA THR A 23 14.81 -3.95 0.76
C THR A 23 15.57 -5.17 0.25
N GLN A 24 14.95 -6.36 0.29
CA GLN A 24 15.58 -7.60 -0.14
C GLN A 24 15.63 -7.74 -1.66
N PHE A 25 14.74 -7.10 -2.41
CA PHE A 25 14.76 -7.17 -3.88
C PHE A 25 16.09 -6.67 -4.47
N THR A 26 16.64 -5.57 -3.93
CA THR A 26 17.95 -5.06 -4.35
C THR A 26 19.07 -6.05 -4.06
N ILE A 27 19.04 -6.71 -2.89
CA ILE A 27 20.03 -7.74 -2.52
C ILE A 27 19.93 -8.94 -3.46
N ALA A 28 18.70 -9.33 -3.81
CA ALA A 28 18.41 -10.40 -4.76
C ALA A 28 18.66 -10.02 -6.23
N ARG A 29 19.14 -8.79 -6.51
CA ARG A 29 19.40 -8.25 -7.85
C ARG A 29 18.16 -8.23 -8.75
N VAL A 30 16.98 -8.03 -8.16
CA VAL A 30 15.73 -7.79 -8.86
C VAL A 30 15.35 -6.33 -8.69
N VAL A 31 14.98 -5.67 -9.78
CA VAL A 31 14.45 -4.31 -9.78
C VAL A 31 12.99 -4.39 -10.20
N PRO A 32 12.04 -4.39 -9.27
CA PRO A 32 10.62 -4.32 -9.60
C PRO A 32 10.30 -3.00 -10.31
N VAL A 33 9.35 -3.06 -11.25
CA VAL A 33 8.78 -1.86 -11.87
C VAL A 33 7.68 -1.23 -11.04
N ALA A 34 7.06 -2.02 -10.15
CA ALA A 34 6.13 -1.53 -9.16
C ALA A 34 6.23 -2.34 -7.88
N VAL A 35 6.10 -1.66 -6.74
CA VAL A 35 5.98 -2.25 -5.41
C VAL A 35 4.89 -1.48 -4.67
N GLU A 36 3.64 -1.93 -4.81
CA GLU A 36 2.52 -1.36 -4.06
C GLU A 36 2.42 -2.02 -2.70
N VAL A 37 2.02 -1.22 -1.70
CA VAL A 37 1.57 -1.71 -0.40
C VAL A 37 0.18 -1.20 -0.09
N LEU A 38 -0.63 -2.06 0.54
CA LEU A 38 -1.92 -1.72 1.13
C LEU A 38 -1.87 -2.05 2.63
N ASP A 39 -2.38 -1.17 3.47
CA ASP A 39 -2.52 -1.41 4.92
C ASP A 39 -3.76 -2.26 5.27
N ARG A 40 -3.87 -2.61 6.54
CA ARG A 40 -5.00 -3.39 7.08
C ARG A 40 -6.35 -2.74 6.75
N SER A 41 -6.47 -1.42 6.93
CA SER A 41 -7.72 -0.69 6.67
C SER A 41 -8.10 -0.72 5.19
N ALA A 42 -7.13 -0.61 4.28
CA ALA A 42 -7.33 -0.74 2.83
C ALA A 42 -7.87 -2.12 2.47
N ILE A 43 -7.23 -3.17 2.98
CA ILE A 43 -7.58 -4.56 2.73
C ILE A 43 -9.00 -4.85 3.22
N GLN A 44 -9.32 -4.43 4.45
CA GLN A 44 -10.66 -4.60 5.03
C GLN A 44 -11.73 -3.82 4.26
N ALA A 45 -11.43 -2.59 3.83
CA ALA A 45 -12.37 -1.79 3.04
C ALA A 45 -12.72 -2.49 1.73
N VAL A 46 -11.70 -2.97 1.00
CA VAL A 46 -11.87 -3.66 -0.29
C VAL A 46 -12.58 -5.00 -0.11
N GLU A 47 -12.15 -5.81 0.86
CA GLU A 47 -12.73 -7.14 1.09
C GLU A 47 -14.20 -7.05 1.49
N SER A 48 -14.56 -6.11 2.36
CA SER A 48 -15.95 -5.93 2.80
C SER A 48 -16.87 -5.35 1.73
N GLU A 49 -16.34 -4.80 0.63
CA GLU A 49 -17.13 -4.26 -0.48
C GLU A 49 -17.25 -5.24 -1.64
N PHE A 50 -16.15 -5.90 -1.99
CA PHE A 50 -16.03 -6.65 -3.24
C PHE A 50 -15.71 -8.14 -3.07
N ALA A 51 -15.42 -8.59 -1.84
CA ALA A 51 -15.16 -10.00 -1.51
C ALA A 51 -14.12 -10.67 -2.42
N PHE A 52 -12.91 -10.12 -2.47
CA PHE A 52 -11.80 -10.65 -3.26
C PHE A 52 -11.18 -11.93 -2.65
N GLY A 53 -11.63 -12.34 -1.46
CA GLY A 53 -11.10 -13.50 -0.75
C GLY A 53 -9.79 -13.20 -0.02
N LEU A 54 -9.55 -11.95 0.35
CA LEU A 54 -8.37 -11.54 1.12
C LEU A 54 -8.46 -12.07 2.56
N ALA A 55 -7.33 -12.52 3.10
CA ALA A 55 -7.28 -13.13 4.41
C ALA A 55 -7.69 -12.16 5.54
N ALA A 56 -8.50 -12.63 6.49
CA ALA A 56 -9.00 -11.81 7.58
C ALA A 56 -7.91 -11.33 8.57
N ASP A 57 -6.79 -12.07 8.66
CA ASP A 57 -5.63 -11.73 9.50
C ASP A 57 -4.58 -10.88 8.75
N ALA A 58 -4.88 -10.42 7.54
CA ALA A 58 -4.04 -9.52 6.77
C ALA A 58 -3.81 -8.18 7.50
N GLY A 59 -2.55 -7.88 7.81
CA GLY A 59 -2.12 -6.57 8.29
C GLY A 59 -1.49 -5.70 7.21
N ALA A 60 -0.99 -6.30 6.13
CA ALA A 60 -0.51 -5.61 4.94
C ALA A 60 -0.57 -6.55 3.72
N LEU A 61 -0.56 -5.97 2.52
CA LEU A 61 -0.53 -6.69 1.25
C LEU A 61 0.45 -5.99 0.31
N LEU A 62 1.31 -6.77 -0.35
CA LEU A 62 2.20 -6.29 -1.39
C LEU A 62 1.75 -6.76 -2.76
N LEU A 63 1.82 -5.87 -3.75
CA LEU A 63 1.80 -6.21 -5.18
C LEU A 63 3.16 -5.80 -5.76
N VAL A 64 3.88 -6.77 -6.32
CA VAL A 64 5.22 -6.57 -6.87
C VAL A 64 5.20 -6.98 -8.33
N ALA A 65 5.47 -6.03 -9.22
CA ALA A 65 5.53 -6.28 -10.66
C ALA A 65 6.97 -6.19 -11.19
N VAL A 66 7.31 -7.06 -12.13
CA VAL A 66 8.57 -7.07 -12.87
C VAL A 66 8.27 -7.12 -14.37
N ASP A 67 9.12 -6.51 -15.19
CA ASP A 67 8.99 -6.50 -16.65
C ASP A 67 10.32 -6.80 -17.36
N GLY A 68 10.27 -7.05 -18.67
CA GLY A 68 11.43 -7.45 -19.48
C GLY A 68 11.07 -8.42 -20.59
N SER A 69 12.04 -9.22 -21.04
CA SER A 69 11.79 -10.38 -21.91
C SER A 69 11.11 -11.52 -21.15
N GLN A 70 10.41 -12.43 -21.83
CA GLN A 70 9.73 -13.55 -21.15
C GLN A 70 10.66 -14.35 -20.20
N PRO A 71 11.89 -14.73 -20.59
CA PRO A 71 12.79 -15.49 -19.69
C PRO A 71 13.28 -14.67 -18.49
N GLU A 72 13.47 -13.36 -18.66
CA GLU A 72 13.88 -12.47 -17.56
C GLU A 72 12.77 -12.33 -16.53
N VAL A 73 11.55 -12.09 -16.99
CA VAL A 73 10.37 -11.89 -16.14
C VAL A 73 9.99 -13.18 -15.40
N GLU A 74 10.06 -14.34 -16.05
CA GLU A 74 9.82 -15.62 -15.36
C GLU A 74 10.84 -15.84 -14.24
N ARG A 75 12.13 -15.60 -14.50
CA ARG A 75 13.18 -15.71 -13.48
C ARG A 75 13.00 -14.69 -12.35
N ALA A 76 12.75 -13.43 -12.68
CA ALA A 76 12.59 -12.36 -11.70
C ALA A 76 11.36 -12.58 -10.81
N SER A 77 10.23 -13.01 -11.39
CA SER A 77 8.99 -13.26 -10.63
C SER A 77 9.13 -14.44 -9.66
N LEU A 78 9.89 -15.49 -10.02
CA LEU A 78 10.24 -16.58 -9.10
C LEU A 78 11.10 -16.09 -7.92
N ILE A 79 12.07 -15.21 -8.18
CA ILE A 79 12.90 -14.61 -7.12
C ILE A 79 12.03 -13.72 -6.20
N VAL A 80 11.13 -12.91 -6.78
CA VAL A 80 10.19 -12.10 -6.00
C VAL A 80 9.30 -12.98 -5.11
N GLU A 81 8.71 -14.03 -5.66
CA GLU A 81 7.93 -15.01 -4.90
C GLU A 81 8.73 -15.59 -3.73
N GLN A 82 9.99 -15.98 -3.97
CA GLN A 82 10.84 -16.52 -2.93
C GLN A 82 11.16 -15.50 -1.83
N VAL A 83 11.51 -14.26 -2.20
CA VAL A 83 11.76 -13.17 -1.25
C VAL A 83 10.54 -12.89 -0.38
N LEU A 84 9.35 -12.83 -0.98
CA LEU A 84 8.10 -12.59 -0.25
C LEU A 84 7.78 -13.75 0.70
N ARG A 85 8.00 -15.00 0.26
CA ARG A 85 7.80 -16.20 1.07
C ARG A 85 8.74 -16.25 2.27
N ASP A 86 10.04 -16.00 2.05
CA ASP A 86 11.06 -16.01 3.10
C ASP A 86 10.89 -14.87 4.10
N GLY A 87 10.32 -13.74 3.66
CA GLY A 87 9.93 -12.62 4.52
C GLY A 87 8.66 -12.85 5.35
N GLY A 88 8.08 -14.06 5.32
CA GLY A 88 6.89 -14.42 6.10
C GLY A 88 5.56 -14.13 5.38
N GLY A 89 5.60 -13.86 4.07
CA GLY A 89 4.42 -13.67 3.26
C GLY A 89 3.59 -14.95 3.15
N PHE A 90 2.28 -14.81 3.25
CA PHE A 90 1.29 -15.87 3.07
C PHE A 90 0.24 -15.46 2.04
N ASP A 91 -0.65 -16.39 1.67
CA ASP A 91 -1.63 -16.17 0.58
C ASP A 91 -0.96 -15.64 -0.71
N LEU A 92 0.19 -16.25 -1.02
CA LEU A 92 1.07 -15.83 -2.09
C LEU A 92 0.54 -16.32 -3.43
N ILE A 93 0.41 -15.39 -4.38
CA ILE A 93 -0.04 -15.67 -5.75
C ILE A 93 0.94 -15.02 -6.72
N ARG A 94 1.51 -15.82 -7.61
CA ARG A 94 2.25 -15.34 -8.78
C ARG A 94 1.38 -15.55 -10.01
N ALA A 95 0.98 -14.47 -10.65
CA ALA A 95 0.22 -14.54 -11.89
C ALA A 95 1.10 -15.07 -13.02
N VAL A 96 0.57 -15.97 -13.85
CA VAL A 96 1.22 -16.52 -15.05
C VAL A 96 0.57 -16.06 -16.35
N THR A 97 -0.68 -15.55 -16.28
CA THR A 97 -1.37 -14.93 -17.40
C THR A 97 -1.71 -13.46 -17.13
N ARG A 98 -1.99 -12.72 -18.20
CA ARG A 98 -2.37 -11.31 -18.10
C ARG A 98 -3.68 -11.13 -17.34
N GLU A 99 -4.63 -12.04 -17.51
CA GLU A 99 -5.91 -12.04 -16.80
C GLU A 99 -5.71 -12.24 -15.29
N GLU A 100 -4.75 -13.07 -14.88
CA GLU A 100 -4.41 -13.24 -13.47
C GLU A 100 -3.72 -11.99 -12.91
N GLU A 101 -2.81 -11.37 -13.67
CA GLU A 101 -2.18 -10.10 -13.30
C GLU A 101 -3.24 -9.02 -13.09
N ASP A 102 -4.19 -8.90 -14.02
CA ASP A 102 -5.28 -7.95 -13.94
C ASP A 102 -6.11 -8.18 -12.67
N ARG A 103 -6.45 -9.43 -12.32
CA ARG A 103 -7.17 -9.73 -11.07
C ARG A 103 -6.41 -9.33 -9.81
N LEU A 104 -5.08 -9.50 -9.79
CA LEU A 104 -4.27 -9.05 -8.64
C LEU A 104 -4.33 -7.53 -8.49
N TRP A 105 -4.28 -6.80 -9.60
CA TRP A 105 -4.36 -5.34 -9.62
C TRP A 105 -5.77 -4.78 -9.41
N ASP A 106 -6.83 -5.57 -9.61
CA ASP A 106 -8.20 -5.15 -9.31
C ASP A 106 -8.39 -4.82 -7.83
N VAL A 107 -7.68 -5.50 -6.92
CA VAL A 107 -7.69 -5.18 -5.48
C VAL A 107 -7.24 -3.73 -5.26
N ARG A 108 -6.15 -3.32 -5.92
CA ARG A 108 -5.61 -1.95 -5.82
C ARG A 108 -6.53 -0.92 -6.47
N ARG A 109 -7.16 -1.26 -7.60
CA ARG A 109 -8.13 -0.39 -8.31
C ARG A 109 -9.44 -0.22 -7.54
N ALA A 110 -9.89 -1.26 -6.86
CA ALA A 110 -11.11 -1.28 -6.07
C ALA A 110 -11.04 -0.45 -4.78
N LEU A 111 -9.84 -0.02 -4.37
CA LEU A 111 -9.65 0.70 -3.11
C LEU A 111 -10.39 2.05 -3.05
N SER A 112 -10.29 2.86 -4.09
CA SER A 112 -10.98 4.16 -4.13
C SER A 112 -12.50 4.06 -4.02
N PRO A 113 -13.19 3.18 -4.78
CA PRO A 113 -14.63 2.99 -4.58
C PRO A 113 -14.96 2.35 -3.22
N ALA A 114 -14.18 1.38 -2.74
CA ALA A 114 -14.40 0.73 -1.43
C ALA A 114 -14.37 1.70 -0.25
N MET A 115 -13.57 2.77 -0.32
CA MET A 115 -13.48 3.77 0.74
C MET A 115 -14.75 4.63 0.90
N LYS A 116 -15.59 4.74 -0.13
CA LYS A 116 -16.74 5.68 -0.13
C LYS A 116 -17.78 5.40 0.96
N LYS A 117 -17.86 4.18 1.49
CA LYS A 117 -18.75 3.84 2.61
C LYS A 117 -18.29 4.39 3.95
N TYR A 118 -17.05 4.87 4.06
CA TYR A 118 -16.49 5.44 5.28
C TYR A 118 -16.55 6.97 5.33
N GLY A 119 -17.15 7.60 4.32
CA GLY A 119 -17.36 9.04 4.30
C GLY A 119 -17.60 9.61 2.92
N THR A 120 -18.36 10.71 2.86
CA THR A 120 -18.65 11.47 1.63
C THR A 120 -17.58 12.49 1.25
N LEU A 121 -16.64 12.77 2.15
CA LEU A 121 -15.45 13.58 1.90
C LEU A 121 -14.18 12.75 2.14
N LYS A 122 -13.29 12.78 1.14
CA LYS A 122 -11.95 12.22 1.19
C LYS A 122 -10.93 13.34 1.23
N LEU A 123 -10.11 13.39 2.28
CA LEU A 123 -8.88 14.18 2.31
C LEU A 123 -7.76 13.24 1.84
N ASN A 124 -7.23 13.52 0.65
CA ASN A 124 -6.24 12.69 -0.02
C ASN A 124 -4.91 13.41 0.01
N GLU A 125 -3.98 12.87 0.79
CA GLU A 125 -2.64 13.40 0.93
C GLU A 125 -1.63 12.33 0.50
N ASP A 126 -0.43 12.75 0.18
CA ASP A 126 0.68 11.89 -0.18
C ASP A 126 1.94 12.38 0.51
N VAL A 127 2.62 11.48 1.20
CA VAL A 127 3.88 11.78 1.90
C VAL A 127 4.96 10.85 1.41
N VAL A 128 6.20 11.29 1.49
CA VAL A 128 7.36 10.46 1.13
C VAL A 128 8.25 10.37 2.35
N VAL A 129 8.65 9.17 2.75
CA VAL A 129 9.62 8.93 3.82
C VAL A 129 10.69 7.95 3.33
N PRO A 130 11.87 7.88 3.96
CA PRO A 130 12.81 6.80 3.68
C PRO A 130 12.11 5.44 3.76
N ARG A 131 12.38 4.53 2.82
CA ARG A 131 11.70 3.22 2.71
C ARG A 131 11.68 2.43 4.02
N SER A 132 12.76 2.52 4.79
CA SER A 132 12.88 1.87 6.11
C SER A 132 11.95 2.44 7.19
N ARG A 133 11.40 3.64 6.97
CA ARG A 133 10.50 4.37 7.89
C ARG A 133 9.02 4.25 7.49
N VAL A 134 8.69 3.61 6.36
CA VAL A 134 7.31 3.38 5.92
C VAL A 134 6.47 2.63 6.98
N PRO A 135 6.96 1.56 7.65
CA PRO A 135 6.19 0.91 8.71
C PRO A 135 5.84 1.85 9.87
N GLU A 136 6.80 2.66 10.31
CA GLU A 136 6.62 3.60 11.42
C GLU A 136 5.68 4.75 11.03
N LEU A 137 5.74 5.21 9.77
CA LEU A 137 4.78 6.18 9.24
C LEU A 137 3.35 5.63 9.34
N VAL A 138 3.10 4.44 8.79
CA VAL A 138 1.76 3.83 8.78
C VAL A 138 1.24 3.61 10.20
N GLU A 139 2.07 3.03 11.09
CA GLU A 139 1.72 2.83 12.50
C GLU A 139 1.29 4.16 13.18
N ARG A 140 2.07 5.23 13.00
CA ARG A 140 1.78 6.55 13.58
C ARG A 140 0.56 7.23 12.94
N VAL A 141 0.33 7.04 11.64
CA VAL A 141 -0.85 7.57 10.94
C VAL A 141 -2.13 6.85 11.40
N GLU A 142 -2.08 5.55 11.63
CA GLU A 142 -3.20 4.82 12.24
C GLU A 142 -3.50 5.33 13.67
N GLU A 143 -2.48 5.60 14.47
CA GLU A 143 -2.64 6.22 15.80
C GLU A 143 -3.26 7.61 15.72
N ILE A 144 -2.86 8.42 14.73
CA ILE A 144 -3.46 9.72 14.44
C ILE A 144 -4.94 9.55 14.09
N GLY A 145 -5.29 8.62 13.18
CA GLY A 145 -6.67 8.31 12.84
C GLY A 145 -7.51 7.95 14.07
N ARG A 146 -6.99 7.10 14.96
CA ARG A 146 -7.63 6.76 16.25
C ARG A 146 -7.80 7.99 17.15
N ARG A 147 -6.75 8.80 17.33
CA ARG A 147 -6.77 10.01 18.19
C ARG A 147 -7.80 11.04 17.74
N TYR A 148 -7.91 11.27 16.43
CA TYR A 148 -8.85 12.23 15.85
C TYR A 148 -10.19 11.60 15.47
N GLN A 149 -10.41 10.32 15.79
CA GLN A 149 -11.64 9.58 15.48
C GLN A 149 -12.02 9.71 13.99
N THR A 150 -11.05 9.49 13.12
CA THR A 150 -11.19 9.60 11.67
C THR A 150 -10.69 8.32 11.02
N PHE A 151 -11.48 7.73 10.13
CA PHE A 151 -11.08 6.54 9.39
C PHE A 151 -9.96 6.90 8.42
N VAL A 152 -8.89 6.10 8.40
CA VAL A 152 -7.72 6.31 7.57
C VAL A 152 -7.35 5.04 6.84
N VAL A 153 -6.93 5.21 5.59
CA VAL A 153 -6.44 4.15 4.73
C VAL A 153 -5.12 4.60 4.14
N ASN A 154 -4.13 3.70 4.19
CA ASN A 154 -2.79 3.95 3.67
C ASN A 154 -2.46 2.94 2.56
N PHE A 155 -1.97 3.45 1.44
CA PHE A 155 -1.48 2.64 0.34
C PHE A 155 -0.50 3.45 -0.52
N GLY A 156 0.35 2.80 -1.29
CA GLY A 156 1.22 3.50 -2.23
C GLY A 156 2.46 2.73 -2.63
N HIS A 157 3.40 3.46 -3.22
CA HIS A 157 4.66 2.98 -3.76
C HIS A 157 5.68 2.73 -2.63
N ALA A 158 5.64 1.55 -2.02
CA ALA A 158 6.61 1.18 -0.98
C ALA A 158 8.05 1.13 -1.51
N GLY A 159 8.22 0.95 -2.82
CA GLY A 159 9.51 0.88 -3.51
C GLY A 159 10.35 2.16 -3.45
N ASP A 160 9.71 3.32 -3.34
CA ASP A 160 10.34 4.64 -3.21
C ASP A 160 9.98 5.35 -1.89
N GLY A 161 9.01 4.82 -1.13
CA GLY A 161 8.61 5.33 0.17
C GLY A 161 7.47 6.35 0.10
N ASN A 162 6.81 6.48 -1.05
CA ASN A 162 5.64 7.31 -1.22
C ASN A 162 4.36 6.58 -0.76
N ILE A 163 3.64 7.18 0.19
CA ILE A 163 2.41 6.64 0.77
C ILE A 163 1.31 7.67 0.66
N HIS A 164 0.21 7.28 0.02
CA HIS A 164 -1.05 8.03 0.03
C HIS A 164 -1.80 7.76 1.34
N VAL A 165 -2.11 8.83 2.05
CA VAL A 165 -2.86 8.83 3.30
C VAL A 165 -4.24 9.41 3.04
N ASN A 166 -5.26 8.57 3.15
CA ASN A 166 -6.64 8.94 2.82
C ASN A 166 -7.50 8.95 4.08
N PHE A 167 -7.85 10.14 4.57
CA PHE A 167 -8.81 10.30 5.67
C PHE A 167 -10.23 10.45 5.12
N MET A 168 -11.14 9.63 5.62
CA MET A 168 -12.56 9.64 5.23
C MET A 168 -13.41 10.27 6.35
N CYS A 169 -14.30 11.19 5.98
CA CYS A 169 -15.24 11.82 6.90
C CYS A 169 -16.52 12.26 6.17
N GLU A 170 -17.56 12.61 6.92
CA GLU A 170 -18.78 13.17 6.35
C GLU A 170 -18.61 14.65 6.01
N ARG A 171 -18.90 15.03 4.77
CA ARG A 171 -18.75 16.41 4.28
C ARG A 171 -19.56 17.42 5.08
N GLU A 172 -20.77 17.03 5.48
CA GLU A 172 -21.72 17.90 6.16
C GLU A 172 -21.45 18.03 7.67
N ASP A 173 -20.63 17.13 8.25
CA ASP A 173 -20.20 17.22 9.65
C ASP A 173 -18.93 18.08 9.75
N LYS A 174 -19.14 19.36 10.07
CA LYS A 174 -18.05 20.35 10.24
C LYS A 174 -17.01 19.93 11.28
N GLU A 175 -17.41 19.26 12.35
CA GLU A 175 -16.47 18.80 13.37
C GLU A 175 -15.67 17.58 12.88
N ALA A 176 -16.28 16.65 12.16
CA ALA A 176 -15.54 15.55 11.51
C ALA A 176 -14.52 16.08 10.50
N VAL A 177 -14.92 17.04 9.65
CA VAL A 177 -14.00 17.72 8.71
C VAL A 177 -12.86 18.42 9.44
N ARG A 178 -13.14 19.11 10.56
CA ARG A 178 -12.12 19.76 11.37
C ARG A 178 -11.13 18.75 11.95
N ARG A 179 -11.60 17.65 12.54
CA ARG A 179 -10.74 16.59 13.09
C ARG A 179 -9.89 15.92 12.00
N ALA A 180 -10.47 15.64 10.84
CA ALA A 180 -9.74 15.07 9.71
C ALA A 180 -8.62 15.99 9.20
N ARG A 181 -8.85 17.31 9.15
CA ARG A 181 -7.79 18.29 8.81
C ARG A 181 -6.68 18.37 9.85
N GLU A 182 -7.01 18.25 11.14
CA GLU A 182 -6.01 18.16 12.20
C GLU A 182 -5.20 16.86 12.11
N ALA A 183 -5.85 15.75 11.74
CA ALA A 183 -5.18 14.48 11.46
C ALA A 183 -4.19 14.60 10.30
N VAL A 184 -4.59 15.24 9.20
CA VAL A 184 -3.69 15.56 8.07
C VAL A 184 -2.46 16.36 8.53
N ARG A 185 -2.67 17.44 9.30
CA ARG A 185 -1.55 18.24 9.84
C ARG A 185 -0.61 17.41 10.71
N ALA A 186 -1.15 16.51 11.54
CA ALA A 186 -0.35 15.62 12.36
C ALA A 186 0.45 14.63 11.49
N THR A 187 -0.14 14.09 10.43
CA THR A 187 0.55 13.20 9.47
C THR A 187 1.74 13.90 8.81
N PHE A 188 1.56 15.14 8.37
CA PHE A 188 2.66 15.93 7.79
C PHE A 188 3.81 16.15 8.78
N LYS A 189 3.48 16.45 10.04
CA LYS A 189 4.49 16.56 11.08
C LYS A 189 5.26 15.24 11.26
N VAL A 190 4.58 14.10 11.26
CA VAL A 190 5.23 12.79 11.32
C VAL A 190 6.13 12.56 10.11
N ALA A 191 5.66 12.83 8.89
CA ALA A 191 6.48 12.65 7.69
C ALA A 191 7.79 13.45 7.77
N VAL A 192 7.73 14.72 8.20
CA VAL A 192 8.92 15.56 8.41
C VAL A 192 9.81 15.03 9.54
N GLU A 193 9.25 14.59 10.67
CA GLU A 193 10.00 13.96 11.78
C GLU A 193 10.74 12.69 11.33
N LEU A 194 10.20 11.96 10.35
CA LEU A 194 10.80 10.76 9.78
C LEU A 194 11.84 11.08 8.68
N GLY A 195 12.15 12.36 8.43
CA GLY A 195 13.10 12.80 7.41
C GLY A 195 12.51 12.81 5.99
N GLY A 196 11.18 12.91 5.88
CA GLY A 196 10.42 12.87 4.64
C GLY A 196 9.91 14.24 4.16
N THR A 197 9.02 14.19 3.16
CA THR A 197 8.32 15.36 2.58
C THR A 197 6.80 15.21 2.73
N ILE A 198 6.10 16.34 2.69
CA ILE A 198 4.63 16.43 2.85
C ILE A 198 3.88 16.29 1.52
N SER A 199 4.62 16.08 0.43
CA SER A 199 4.10 15.92 -0.93
C SER A 199 5.14 15.13 -1.73
N GLY A 200 4.69 14.10 -2.43
CA GLY A 200 5.50 13.30 -3.35
C GLY A 200 5.16 13.62 -4.81
N GLU A 201 3.88 13.53 -5.14
CA GLU A 201 3.35 13.59 -6.50
C GLU A 201 2.32 14.72 -6.71
N HIS A 202 1.57 15.10 -5.66
CA HIS A 202 0.45 16.04 -5.83
C HIS A 202 0.84 17.53 -5.77
N GLY A 203 2.09 17.86 -5.45
CA GLY A 203 2.50 19.25 -5.22
C GLY A 203 1.92 19.84 -3.93
N ILE A 204 2.05 21.16 -3.74
CA ILE A 204 1.46 21.94 -2.63
C ILE A 204 0.48 22.95 -3.21
#